data_AF-A0A2D7VLU0-F1
#
_entry.id   AF-A0A2D7VLU0-F1
#
_cell.length_a   1.000
_cell.length_b   1.000
_cell.length_c   1.000
_cell.angle_alpha   90.00
_cell.angle_beta   90.00
_cell.angle_gamma   90.00
#
_symmetry.space_group_name_H-M   'P 1'
#
loop_
_entity.id
_entity.type
_entity.pdbx_description
1 polymer ?
#
loop_
_entity_poly.entity_id
_entity_poly.type
_entity_poly.pdbx_seq_one_letter_code
_entity_poly.pdbx_strand_id
1 'polypeptide(L)' 'FWLSIATATSHSGYQELIVGNFRTTISAFHHQLHHRYFNCNYGNPDMPLDQWFGSFNDGTSRATKSLLRNQE' A
#
# COMPACT_ATOMS: atom_id res chain seq x y z
N PHE A 1 -13.75 -3.38 9.51
CA PHE A 1 -12.56 -2.56 9.84
C PHE A 1 -12.01 -1.85 8.60
N TRP A 2 -11.71 -2.60 7.53
CA TRP A 2 -11.01 -2.09 6.33
C TRP A 2 -11.82 -1.13 5.41
N LEU A 3 -13.14 -1.06 5.54
CA LEU A 3 -14.00 -0.15 4.77
C LEU A 3 -14.51 1.07 5.57
N SER A 4 -14.06 1.25 6.82
CA SER A 4 -14.57 2.32 7.69
C SER A 4 -13.44 3.19 8.23
N ILE A 5 -12.69 2.70 9.23
CA ILE A 5 -11.61 3.47 9.87
C ILE A 5 -10.40 3.60 8.94
N ALA A 6 -10.11 2.50 8.25
CA ALA A 6 -9.04 2.36 7.27
C ALA A 6 -8.96 3.47 6.24
N THR A 7 -10.10 3.85 5.65
CA THR A 7 -10.13 4.88 4.61
C THR A 7 -9.63 6.21 5.14
N ALA A 8 -10.05 6.61 6.35
CA ALA A 8 -9.58 7.85 6.96
C ALA A 8 -8.09 7.75 7.35
N THR A 9 -7.69 6.63 7.97
CA THR A 9 -6.32 6.46 8.47
C THR A 9 -5.29 6.33 7.33
N SER A 10 -5.58 5.50 6.32
CA SER A 10 -4.63 5.18 5.24
C SER A 10 -4.46 6.30 4.22
N HIS A 11 -5.33 7.31 4.20
CA HIS A 11 -5.27 8.47 3.31
C HIS A 11 -4.97 9.79 4.04
N SER A 12 -4.71 9.72 5.36
CA SER A 12 -4.38 10.91 6.17
C SER A 12 -3.08 11.60 5.75
N GLY A 13 -2.18 10.88 5.07
CA GLY A 13 -0.83 11.35 4.74
C GLY A 13 0.17 11.23 5.89
N TYR A 14 -0.24 10.71 7.06
CA TYR A 14 0.61 10.54 8.23
C TYR A 14 0.91 9.06 8.50
N GLN A 15 2.11 8.77 9.00
CA GLN A 15 2.53 7.41 9.37
C GLN A 15 1.83 6.94 10.66
N GLU A 16 1.72 7.84 11.64
CA GLU A 16 1.32 7.49 13.01
C GLU A 16 0.41 8.54 13.62
N LEU A 17 -0.46 8.07 14.51
CA LEU A 17 -1.26 8.89 15.39
C LEU A 17 -0.66 8.82 16.80
N ILE A 18 -0.40 9.98 17.39
CA ILE A 18 0.13 10.12 18.74
C ILE A 18 -0.86 10.93 19.59
N VAL A 19 -1.33 10.37 20.69
CA VAL A 19 -2.24 11.03 21.64
C VAL A 19 -1.71 10.83 23.06
N GLY A 20 -1.04 11.84 23.61
CA GLY A 20 -0.30 11.70 24.86
C GLY A 20 0.78 10.61 24.74
N ASN A 21 0.68 9.57 25.57
CA ASN A 21 1.58 8.41 25.54
C ASN A 21 1.11 7.29 24.60
N PHE A 22 -0.08 7.42 23.98
CA PHE A 22 -0.58 6.44 23.03
C PHE A 22 -0.01 6.70 21.63
N ARG A 23 0.48 5.64 20.97
CA ARG A 23 1.02 5.67 19.61
C ARG A 23 0.50 4.48 18.81
N THR A 24 -0.02 4.73 17.62
CA THR A 24 -0.41 3.67 16.68
C THR A 24 -0.07 4.06 15.25
N THR A 25 0.33 3.07 14.45
CA THR A 25 0.47 3.25 13.00
C THR A 25 -0.91 3.40 12.38
N ILE A 26 -1.08 4.40 11.54
CA ILE A 26 -2.33 4.67 10.82
C ILE A 26 -2.14 4.64 9.30
N SER A 27 -0.90 4.62 8.81
CA SER A 27 -0.63 4.51 7.38
C SER A 27 -0.78 3.08 6.86
N ALA A 28 -0.93 2.99 5.54
CA ALA A 28 -0.84 1.74 4.80
C ALA A 28 0.07 1.95 3.59
N PHE A 29 1.35 1.63 3.73
CA PHE A 29 2.34 1.91 2.68
C PHE A 29 2.05 1.19 1.35
N HIS A 30 1.57 -0.05 1.41
CA HIS A 30 1.10 -0.81 0.24
C HIS A 30 0.07 -0.01 -0.59
N HIS A 31 -0.92 0.56 0.11
CA HIS A 31 -2.00 1.35 -0.50
C HIS A 31 -1.52 2.73 -0.96
N GLN A 32 -0.56 3.32 -0.26
CA GLN A 32 0.09 4.57 -0.70
C GLN A 32 0.82 4.38 -2.03
N LEU A 33 1.52 3.25 -2.20
CA LEU A 33 2.15 2.90 -3.47
C LEU A 33 1.13 2.66 -4.58
N HIS A 34 -0.01 2.02 -4.28
CA HIS A 34 -1.12 1.88 -5.22
C HIS A 34 -1.66 3.24 -5.71
N HIS A 35 -1.78 4.24 -4.83
CA HIS A 35 -2.17 5.60 -5.25
C HIS A 35 -1.08 6.35 -6.01
N ARG A 36 0.20 6.09 -5.71
CA ARG A 36 1.34 6.71 -6.39
C ARG A 36 1.58 6.12 -7.78
N TYR A 37 1.40 4.81 -7.93
CA TYR A 37 1.71 4.06 -9.14
C TYR A 37 0.46 3.31 -9.61
N PHE A 38 0.05 3.57 -10.85
CA PHE A 38 -1.19 3.03 -11.41
C PHE A 38 -1.21 1.49 -11.53
N ASN A 39 -0.03 0.85 -11.60
CA ASN A 39 0.13 -0.54 -12.05
C ASN A 39 0.52 -1.55 -10.95
N CYS A 40 0.27 -1.26 -9.68
CA CYS A 40 0.65 -2.16 -8.59
C CYS A 40 -0.34 -2.20 -7.43
N ASN A 41 -0.16 -3.20 -6.57
CA ASN A 41 -0.76 -3.28 -5.25
C ASN A 41 -2.31 -3.28 -5.25
N TYR A 42 -2.92 -4.00 -6.19
CA TYR A 42 -4.38 -4.11 -6.37
C TYR A 42 -5.07 -4.99 -5.33
N GLY A 43 -4.32 -5.93 -4.76
CA GLY A 43 -4.80 -6.91 -3.81
C GLY A 43 -4.64 -6.45 -2.37
N ASN A 44 -5.05 -7.34 -1.47
CA ASN A 44 -4.87 -7.22 -0.03
C ASN A 44 -4.57 -8.63 0.54
N PRO A 45 -4.32 -8.80 1.84
CA PRO A 45 -4.02 -10.12 2.40
C PRO A 45 -5.11 -11.19 2.18
N ASP A 46 -6.39 -10.78 2.09
CA ASP A 46 -7.51 -11.69 1.84
C ASP A 46 -7.63 -12.06 0.34
N MET A 47 -7.12 -11.18 -0.54
CA MET A 47 -7.12 -11.33 -2.00
C MET A 47 -5.73 -11.00 -2.57
N PRO A 48 -4.78 -11.95 -2.59
CA PRO A 48 -3.37 -11.72 -2.90
C PRO A 48 -3.10 -11.60 -4.41
N LEU A 49 -3.88 -10.77 -5.10
CA LEU A 49 -3.83 -10.57 -6.56
C LEU A 49 -2.43 -10.19 -7.04
N ASP A 50 -1.71 -9.37 -6.28
CA ASP A 50 -0.37 -8.90 -6.66
C ASP A 50 0.69 -10.00 -6.68
N GLN A 51 0.53 -11.03 -5.84
CA GLN A 51 1.40 -12.21 -5.88
C GLN A 51 1.04 -13.13 -7.04
N TRP A 52 -0.25 -13.28 -7.35
CA TRP A 52 -0.72 -14.12 -8.46
C TRP A 52 -0.38 -13.55 -9.83
N PHE A 53 -0.50 -12.24 -10.00
CA PHE A 53 -0.32 -11.56 -11.28
C PHE A 53 1.00 -10.77 -11.39
N GLY A 54 1.84 -10.81 -10.36
CA GLY A 54 3.18 -10.21 -10.40
C GLY A 54 3.19 -8.67 -10.39
N SER A 55 2.19 -8.05 -9.75
CA SER A 55 2.03 -6.59 -9.62
C SER A 55 2.41 -6.04 -8.24
N PHE A 56 3.12 -6.82 -7.42
CA PHE A 56 3.54 -6.38 -6.08
C PHE A 56 4.64 -5.31 -6.14
N ASN A 57 4.48 -4.24 -5.36
CA ASN A 57 5.47 -3.18 -5.18
C ASN A 57 5.71 -2.88 -3.69
N ASP A 58 6.96 -3.00 -3.26
CA ASP A 58 7.42 -2.63 -1.92
C ASP A 58 8.08 -1.24 -1.87
N GLY A 59 8.05 -0.49 -2.98
CA GLY A 59 8.63 0.84 -3.11
C GLY A 59 10.14 0.83 -3.42
N THR A 60 10.77 -0.34 -3.50
CA THR A 60 12.17 -0.44 -3.90
C THR A 60 12.34 -0.16 -5.40
N SER A 61 13.48 0.40 -5.79
CA SER A 61 13.78 0.61 -7.21
C SER A 61 13.76 -0.69 -8.02
N ARG A 62 14.07 -1.83 -7.39
CA ARG A 62 14.01 -3.15 -8.01
C ARG A 62 12.57 -3.55 -8.33
N ALA A 63 11.63 -3.38 -7.39
CA ALA A 63 10.22 -3.70 -7.61
C ALA A 63 9.62 -2.81 -8.71
N THR A 64 9.85 -1.49 -8.66
CA THR A 64 9.39 -0.57 -9.71
C THR A 64 9.95 -0.94 -11.09
N LYS A 65 11.24 -1.29 -11.20
CA LYS A 65 11.82 -1.76 -12.47
C LYS A 65 11.21 -3.08 -12.95
N SER A 66 10.83 -3.98 -12.03
CA SER A 66 10.19 -5.24 -12.39
C SER A 66 8.80 -5.02 -12.97
N LEU A 67 8.02 -4.12 -12.37
CA LEU A 67 6.70 -3.77 -12.87
C LEU A 67 6.75 -3.20 -14.29
N LEU A 68 7.68 -2.27 -14.54
CA LEU A 68 7.84 -1.67 -15.87
C LEU A 68 8.21 -2.70 -16.95
N ARG A 69 9.05 -3.69 -16.61
CA ARG A 69 9.38 -4.78 -17.54
C ARG A 69 8.21 -5.72 -17.83
N ASN A 70 7.33 -5.94 -16.87
CA ASN A 70 6.19 -6.84 -17.02
C ASN A 70 5.06 -6.23 -17.89
N GLN A 71 5.23 -4.99 -18.37
CA GLN A 71 4.26 -4.30 -19.25
C GLN A 71 4.68 -4.25 -20.72
N GLU A 72 5.84 -4.82 -21.06
CA GLU A 72 6.29 -5.05 -22.44
C GLU A 72 5.87 -6.44 -22.94
#